data_AF-A0A2P7TB01-F1
#
_entry.id   AF-A0A2P7TB01-F1
#
_cell.length_a   1.000
_cell.length_b   1.000
_cell.length_c   1.000
_cell.angle_alpha   90.00
_cell.angle_beta   90.00
_cell.angle_gamma   90.00
#
_symmetry.space_group_name_H-M   'P 1'
#
loop_
_entity.id
_entity.type
_entity.pdbx_description
1 polymer ?
#
loop_
_entity_poly.entity_id
_entity_poly.type
_entity_poly.pdbx_seq_one_letter_code
_entity_poly.pdbx_strand_id
1 'polypeptide(L)'
;MHQFQFVVSVYRVVALAVCLGSLLIGSVLFAQTTLATQNNQTPPASGFTDDLKSSEFSIPTSPAFILLGANPDVVTRPGLTRDFKVDWSFRSYSLQPNLAIEAQPVWEILYNRPTLTKYRQAHWVMRTLSTLSASFGTVQDSNSNQQMAWALKLNLFREKDPLLERGMYANAEREFKEQAKNIEEQIRETAILLKTTRDMETKAQLEQQLADLNAQYTAIELSQKDRIKTITQQYVKENWNASFIDIAFGKRYNYLGSGLKQLQMQGAGAGVWVNGSIGIGKKMLASVMVKYTRLNIKMPPVLQDTISIAQPDSVAKSHLIGFSWRYGNPRYNFFLEAATDSPNMFLGLGDYNFAGGGDFRIGRNLLLNFALRTVLNDKFRFKTILPIATLACLMR
;
A
#
# COMPACT_ATOMS: atom_id res chain seq x y z
N MET A 1 -29.81 5.44 -39.91
CA MET A 1 -30.27 5.38 -38.51
C MET A 1 -29.15 5.33 -37.45
N HIS A 2 -27.86 5.13 -37.79
CA HIS A 2 -26.78 5.05 -36.79
C HIS A 2 -26.09 6.37 -36.40
N GLN A 3 -26.33 7.49 -37.09
CA GLN A 3 -25.72 8.77 -36.73
C GLN A 3 -26.49 9.59 -35.68
N PHE A 4 -27.76 9.28 -35.43
CA PHE A 4 -28.58 10.02 -34.46
C PHE A 4 -28.35 9.59 -33.00
N GLN A 5 -27.86 8.37 -32.74
CA GLN A 5 -27.58 7.92 -31.36
C GLN A 5 -26.30 8.53 -30.76
N PHE A 6 -25.33 8.93 -31.59
CA PHE A 6 -24.07 9.51 -31.09
C PHE A 6 -24.26 10.94 -30.58
N VAL A 7 -25.11 11.73 -31.25
CA VAL A 7 -25.38 13.14 -30.89
C VAL A 7 -26.12 13.24 -29.55
N VAL A 8 -27.05 12.31 -29.27
CA VAL A 8 -27.80 12.27 -28.00
C VAL A 8 -26.90 11.90 -26.81
N SER A 9 -25.88 11.06 -27.03
CA SER A 9 -24.95 10.67 -25.97
C SER A 9 -23.96 11.78 -25.60
N VAL A 10 -23.51 12.58 -26.57
CA VAL A 10 -22.62 13.73 -26.32
C VAL A 10 -23.38 14.84 -25.59
N TYR A 11 -24.63 15.11 -25.94
CA TYR A 11 -25.45 16.11 -25.26
C TYR A 11 -25.71 15.77 -23.78
N ARG A 12 -25.88 14.48 -23.44
CA ARG A 12 -26.05 14.05 -22.04
C ARG A 12 -24.78 14.23 -21.22
N VAL A 13 -23.60 14.00 -21.79
CA VAL A 13 -22.31 14.19 -21.10
C VAL A 13 -21.99 15.68 -20.90
N VAL A 14 -22.31 16.52 -21.89
CA VAL A 14 -22.12 17.99 -21.78
C VAL A 14 -23.10 18.57 -20.77
N ALA A 15 -24.37 18.14 -20.74
CA ALA A 15 -25.35 18.59 -19.75
C ALA A 15 -24.93 18.21 -18.31
N LEU A 16 -24.37 17.01 -18.10
CA LEU A 16 -23.90 16.57 -16.79
C LEU A 16 -22.66 17.36 -16.34
N ALA A 17 -21.77 17.70 -17.27
CA ALA A 17 -20.58 18.53 -17.00
C ALA A 17 -20.96 19.99 -16.66
N VAL A 18 -21.98 20.55 -17.31
CA VAL A 18 -22.49 21.89 -17.02
C VAL A 18 -23.19 21.95 -15.66
N CYS A 19 -23.98 20.93 -15.29
CA CYS A 19 -24.58 20.83 -13.95
C CYS A 19 -23.54 20.71 -12.83
N LEU A 20 -22.48 19.92 -13.03
CA LEU A 20 -21.38 19.79 -12.06
C LEU A 20 -20.55 21.09 -11.95
N GLY A 21 -20.38 21.82 -13.06
CA GLY A 21 -19.74 23.14 -13.06
C GLY A 21 -20.55 24.20 -12.29
N SER A 22 -21.88 24.21 -12.42
CA SER A 22 -22.74 25.17 -11.70
C SER A 22 -22.80 24.92 -10.19
N LEU A 23 -22.67 23.67 -9.73
CA LEU A 23 -22.61 23.33 -8.31
C LEU A 23 -21.28 23.75 -7.65
N LEU A 24 -20.19 23.80 -8.42
CA LEU A 24 -18.87 24.25 -7.94
C LEU A 24 -18.76 25.77 -7.82
N ILE A 25 -19.51 26.54 -8.60
CA ILE A 25 -19.50 28.02 -8.53
C ILE A 25 -20.42 28.51 -7.40
N GLY A 26 -21.51 27.78 -7.11
CA GLY A 26 -22.43 28.10 -6.00
C GLY A 26 -21.81 27.94 -4.61
N SER A 27 -20.86 27.02 -4.41
CA SER A 27 -20.21 26.78 -3.11
C SER A 27 -19.12 27.80 -2.76
N VAL A 28 -18.57 28.52 -3.74
CA VAL A 28 -17.57 29.58 -3.51
C VAL A 28 -18.21 30.91 -3.08
N LEU A 29 -19.48 31.15 -3.43
CA LEU A 29 -20.20 32.38 -3.10
C LEU A 29 -20.89 32.37 -1.72
N PHE A 30 -21.08 31.20 -1.09
CA PHE A 30 -21.70 31.10 0.24
C PHE A 30 -20.72 31.15 1.43
N ALA A 31 -19.41 31.25 1.18
CA ALA A 31 -18.39 31.22 2.24
C ALA A 31 -18.04 32.60 2.85
N GLN A 32 -18.66 33.70 2.42
CA GLN A 32 -18.30 35.06 2.87
C GLN A 32 -19.24 35.72 3.89
N THR A 33 -20.28 35.03 4.37
CA THR A 33 -21.20 35.63 5.35
C THR A 33 -21.47 34.67 6.51
N THR A 34 -20.61 34.69 7.53
CA THR A 34 -20.98 34.52 8.95
C THR A 34 -19.76 34.80 9.82
N LEU A 35 -19.68 36.04 10.31
CA LEU A 35 -18.87 36.47 11.45
C LEU A 35 -19.75 36.45 12.71
N ALA A 36 -19.12 36.24 13.87
CA ALA A 36 -19.65 36.17 15.25
C ALA A 36 -20.39 34.86 15.60
N THR A 37 -20.08 34.16 16.70
CA THR A 37 -19.96 34.66 18.08
C THR A 37 -19.14 33.67 18.93
N GLN A 38 -18.19 34.17 19.72
CA GLN A 38 -17.52 33.43 20.80
C GLN A 38 -18.48 33.18 21.98
N ASN A 39 -18.42 32.02 22.62
CA ASN A 39 -18.39 31.99 24.09
C ASN A 39 -17.74 30.73 24.68
N ASN A 40 -17.06 30.96 25.80
CA ASN A 40 -16.18 30.07 26.55
C ASN A 40 -16.90 28.87 27.22
N GLN A 41 -16.24 27.71 27.25
CA GLN A 41 -16.27 26.76 28.37
C GLN A 41 -15.03 25.85 28.34
N THR A 42 -14.26 25.86 29.43
CA THR A 42 -13.09 25.03 29.74
C THR A 42 -13.51 23.56 30.00
N PRO A 43 -12.61 22.57 29.84
CA PRO A 43 -12.98 21.20 29.50
C PRO A 43 -13.15 20.29 30.72
N PRO A 44 -14.02 19.25 30.66
CA PRO A 44 -13.86 18.06 31.47
C PRO A 44 -13.33 16.87 30.64
N ALA A 45 -12.26 16.30 31.18
CA ALA A 45 -11.90 14.89 31.28
C ALA A 45 -12.47 13.86 30.27
N SER A 46 -11.53 13.25 29.53
CA SER A 46 -11.43 11.81 29.18
C SER A 46 -12.73 11.03 28.96
N GLY A 47 -13.00 10.71 27.69
CA GLY A 47 -13.93 9.65 27.32
C GLY A 47 -14.64 9.88 26.00
N PHE A 48 -13.94 9.76 24.87
CA PHE A 48 -14.59 9.61 23.57
C PHE A 48 -13.88 8.55 22.74
N THR A 49 -14.45 7.34 22.82
CA THR A 49 -14.69 6.36 21.75
C THR A 49 -13.79 6.39 20.49
N ASP A 50 -13.13 5.25 20.27
CA ASP A 50 -12.43 4.75 19.07
C ASP A 50 -13.30 4.71 17.79
N ASP A 51 -13.89 5.82 17.36
CA ASP A 51 -14.62 5.90 16.09
C ASP A 51 -14.24 7.17 15.32
N LEU A 52 -13.20 7.05 14.49
CA LEU A 52 -13.05 7.76 13.21
C LEU A 52 -11.84 7.17 12.47
N LYS A 53 -12.01 5.94 11.99
CA LYS A 53 -11.03 5.25 11.15
C LYS A 53 -11.02 5.91 9.76
N SER A 54 -9.96 6.65 9.46
CA SER A 54 -9.77 7.27 8.15
C SER A 54 -9.80 6.22 7.04
N SER A 55 -10.75 6.31 6.12
CA SER A 55 -10.82 5.44 4.94
C SER A 55 -9.63 5.73 4.02
N GLU A 56 -8.67 4.80 3.96
CA GLU A 56 -7.56 4.85 2.99
C GLU A 56 -8.04 4.36 1.62
N PHE A 57 -7.81 5.16 0.57
CA PHE A 57 -8.31 4.95 -0.80
C PHE A 57 -7.38 4.14 -1.71
N SER A 58 -6.39 3.45 -1.13
CA SER A 58 -5.64 2.40 -1.81
C SER A 58 -5.49 1.21 -0.87
N ILE A 59 -5.35 -0.01 -1.42
CA ILE A 59 -4.91 -1.14 -0.59
C ILE A 59 -3.56 -0.73 0.02
N PRO A 60 -3.45 -0.66 1.35
CA PRO A 60 -2.20 -0.27 2.00
C PRO A 60 -1.11 -1.27 1.65
N THR A 61 0.15 -0.89 1.87
CA THR A 61 1.27 -1.84 1.76
C THR A 61 1.06 -3.05 2.69
N SER A 62 0.45 -2.85 3.87
CA SER A 62 0.18 -3.90 4.85
C SER A 62 -1.31 -4.04 5.20
N PRO A 63 -2.13 -4.80 4.42
CA PRO A 63 -3.57 -4.96 4.68
C PRO A 63 -3.90 -5.61 6.04
N ALA A 64 -2.96 -6.39 6.60
CA ALA A 64 -3.06 -6.93 7.95
C ALA A 64 -3.25 -5.84 9.02
N PHE A 65 -2.66 -4.65 8.86
CA PHE A 65 -2.77 -3.55 9.83
C PHE A 65 -4.13 -2.87 9.80
N ILE A 66 -4.71 -2.71 8.60
CA ILE A 66 -6.09 -2.24 8.46
C ILE A 66 -7.08 -3.19 9.15
N LEU A 67 -6.85 -4.51 9.08
CA LEU A 67 -7.68 -5.48 9.81
C LEU A 67 -7.56 -5.34 11.33
N LEU A 68 -6.38 -4.97 11.81
CA LEU A 68 -6.10 -4.72 13.22
C LEU A 68 -6.53 -3.33 13.69
N GLY A 69 -6.87 -2.41 12.77
CA GLY A 69 -7.22 -1.04 13.12
C GLY A 69 -6.04 -0.13 13.42
N ALA A 70 -4.81 -0.60 13.18
CA ALA A 70 -3.60 0.19 13.28
C ALA A 70 -3.32 0.95 11.97
N ASN A 71 -2.84 2.19 12.10
CA ASN A 71 -2.62 3.13 11.00
C ASN A 71 -1.22 2.94 10.36
N PRO A 72 -1.10 2.53 9.09
CA PRO A 72 0.15 2.63 8.35
C PRO A 72 0.25 4.06 7.78
N ASP A 73 0.55 5.04 8.64
CA ASP A 73 0.62 6.44 8.24
C ASP A 73 1.60 6.67 7.07
N VAL A 74 1.10 7.42 6.08
CA VAL A 74 1.81 8.25 5.08
C VAL A 74 2.09 7.65 3.69
N VAL A 75 1.27 8.13 2.74
CA VAL A 75 1.43 8.20 1.27
C VAL A 75 1.09 6.93 0.46
N THR A 76 -0.09 7.02 -0.14
CA THR A 76 -0.57 6.14 -1.20
C THR A 76 0.26 6.30 -2.49
N ARG A 77 1.19 5.38 -2.71
CA ARG A 77 1.57 4.91 -4.05
C ARG A 77 1.73 3.38 -4.01
N PRO A 78 1.27 2.64 -5.03
CA PRO A 78 1.80 1.31 -5.29
C PRO A 78 3.22 1.48 -5.87
N GLY A 79 4.17 1.90 -5.03
CA GLY A 79 5.55 1.55 -5.29
C GLY A 79 5.65 0.06 -5.04
N LEU A 80 6.21 -0.71 -5.98
CA LEU A 80 6.66 -2.05 -5.66
C LEU A 80 7.63 -1.96 -4.47
N THR A 81 7.13 -2.11 -3.24
CA THR A 81 7.94 -2.44 -2.07
C THR A 81 8.41 -3.87 -2.30
N ARG A 82 9.50 -3.95 -3.07
CA ARG A 82 10.15 -5.18 -3.51
C ARG A 82 11.18 -5.65 -2.49
N ASP A 83 10.92 -5.43 -1.20
CA ASP A 83 11.85 -5.81 -0.13
C ASP A 83 11.06 -6.23 1.12
N PHE A 84 11.69 -7.09 1.92
CA PHE A 84 11.23 -7.47 3.25
C PHE A 84 11.16 -6.23 4.15
N LYS A 85 9.97 -5.87 4.62
CA LYS A 85 9.77 -4.73 5.52
C LYS A 85 9.35 -5.22 6.89
N VAL A 86 10.05 -4.75 7.93
CA VAL A 86 9.67 -4.95 9.33
C VAL A 86 9.43 -3.59 9.96
N ASP A 87 8.20 -3.32 10.36
CA ASP A 87 7.88 -2.14 11.18
C ASP A 87 7.59 -2.61 12.61
N TRP A 88 8.30 -2.02 13.58
CA TRP A 88 8.04 -2.20 15.01
C TRP A 88 7.67 -0.85 15.64
N SER A 89 6.80 -0.84 16.64
CA SER A 89 6.57 0.35 17.46
C SER A 89 6.65 -0.02 18.95
N PHE A 90 7.64 0.54 19.65
CA PHE A 90 7.83 0.33 21.08
C PHE A 90 7.12 1.44 21.88
N ARG A 91 6.10 1.09 22.68
CA ARG A 91 5.52 2.00 23.70
C ARG A 91 6.13 1.77 25.09
N SER A 92 6.86 0.67 25.31
CA SER A 92 7.58 0.37 26.55
C SER A 92 8.80 -0.54 26.30
N TYR A 93 9.71 -0.66 27.27
CA TYR A 93 10.94 -1.48 27.22
C TYR A 93 10.71 -3.01 27.24
N SER A 94 9.48 -3.48 27.04
CA SER A 94 9.16 -4.90 26.88
C SER A 94 8.86 -5.23 25.42
N LEU A 95 9.22 -6.44 24.95
CA LEU A 95 8.83 -6.96 23.64
C LEU A 95 7.29 -7.09 23.57
N GLN A 96 6.61 -6.01 23.19
CA GLN A 96 5.16 -5.89 23.12
C GLN A 96 4.63 -6.12 21.69
N PRO A 97 3.35 -6.55 21.54
CA PRO A 97 2.75 -6.88 20.25
C PRO A 97 2.45 -5.60 19.46
N ASN A 98 3.23 -5.32 18.42
CA ASN A 98 3.04 -4.30 17.37
C ASN A 98 4.05 -4.55 16.24
N LEU A 99 4.07 -5.78 15.72
CA LEU A 99 5.04 -6.22 14.70
C LEU A 99 4.37 -6.30 13.34
N ALA A 100 4.87 -5.55 12.36
CA ALA A 100 4.49 -5.66 10.95
C ALA A 100 5.59 -6.38 10.18
N ILE A 101 5.23 -7.38 9.40
CA ILE A 101 6.13 -7.99 8.42
C ILE A 101 5.42 -8.02 7.08
N GLU A 102 6.07 -7.53 6.02
CA GLU A 102 5.64 -7.68 4.63
C GLU A 102 6.76 -8.32 3.81
N ALA A 103 6.43 -9.32 2.99
CA ALA A 103 7.38 -10.00 2.13
C ALA A 103 6.73 -10.44 0.81
N GLN A 104 7.52 -10.51 -0.27
CA GLN A 104 7.11 -11.09 -1.55
C GLN A 104 7.83 -12.43 -1.80
N PRO A 105 7.36 -13.54 -1.19
CA PRO A 105 8.14 -14.77 -1.11
C PRO A 105 8.48 -15.37 -2.49
N VAL A 106 7.54 -15.33 -3.44
CA VAL A 106 7.73 -15.89 -4.78
C VAL A 106 8.79 -15.10 -5.55
N TRP A 107 8.74 -13.77 -5.46
CA TRP A 107 9.75 -12.89 -6.05
C TRP A 107 11.13 -13.18 -5.47
N GLU A 108 11.22 -13.21 -4.15
CA GLU A 108 12.52 -13.26 -3.47
C GLU A 108 13.23 -14.60 -3.61
N ILE A 109 12.48 -15.70 -3.60
CA ILE A 109 13.03 -17.04 -3.74
C ILE A 109 13.38 -17.35 -5.20
N LEU A 110 12.53 -16.97 -6.16
CA LEU A 110 12.63 -17.46 -7.54
C LEU A 110 13.20 -16.45 -8.52
N TYR A 111 12.97 -15.15 -8.32
CA TYR A 111 13.16 -14.11 -9.32
C TYR A 111 14.10 -12.96 -8.90
N ASN A 112 14.41 -12.79 -7.62
CA ASN A 112 15.43 -11.84 -7.16
C ASN A 112 16.85 -12.34 -7.51
N ARG A 113 17.18 -12.20 -8.79
CA ARG A 113 18.45 -12.60 -9.42
C ARG A 113 19.05 -11.38 -10.13
N PRO A 114 20.39 -11.35 -10.32
CA PRO A 114 21.05 -10.26 -11.04
C PRO A 114 20.66 -10.21 -12.53
N THR A 115 20.11 -11.30 -13.08
CA THR A 115 19.61 -11.37 -14.45
C THR A 115 18.09 -11.52 -14.50
N LEU A 116 17.44 -10.78 -15.41
CA LEU A 116 15.98 -10.75 -15.58
C LEU A 116 15.45 -11.81 -16.55
N THR A 117 16.33 -12.63 -17.14
CA THR A 117 15.99 -13.62 -18.17
C THR A 117 14.95 -14.62 -17.68
N LYS A 118 15.13 -15.18 -16.48
CA LYS A 118 14.20 -16.14 -15.87
C LYS A 118 12.81 -15.55 -15.67
N TYR A 119 12.71 -14.27 -15.28
CA TYR A 119 11.42 -13.59 -15.12
C TYR A 119 10.73 -13.34 -16.46
N ARG A 120 11.49 -12.85 -17.45
CA ARG A 120 10.96 -12.53 -18.80
C ARG A 120 10.48 -13.76 -19.57
N GLN A 121 11.10 -14.92 -19.33
CA GLN A 121 10.71 -16.19 -19.94
C GLN A 121 9.57 -16.89 -19.18
N ALA A 122 9.19 -16.41 -17.99
CA ALA A 122 8.17 -17.06 -17.19
C ALA A 122 6.76 -16.91 -17.79
N HIS A 123 5.97 -17.97 -17.66
CA HIS A 123 4.54 -17.96 -18.02
C HIS A 123 3.79 -16.88 -17.23
N TRP A 124 2.68 -16.36 -17.79
CA TRP A 124 1.94 -15.23 -17.20
C TRP A 124 1.47 -15.51 -15.77
N VAL A 125 1.05 -16.75 -15.46
CA VAL A 125 0.64 -17.17 -14.11
C VAL A 125 1.78 -17.01 -13.10
N MET A 126 2.99 -17.43 -13.47
CA MET A 126 4.15 -17.31 -12.59
C MET A 126 4.57 -15.84 -12.40
N ARG A 127 4.39 -15.02 -13.43
CA ARG A 127 4.58 -13.57 -13.32
C ARG A 127 3.55 -12.93 -12.39
N THR A 128 2.29 -13.32 -12.46
CA THR A 128 1.25 -12.90 -11.51
C THR A 128 1.60 -13.33 -10.08
N LEU A 129 1.96 -14.61 -9.87
CA LEU A 129 2.37 -15.12 -8.55
C LEU A 129 3.61 -14.45 -7.99
N SER A 130 4.52 -13.97 -8.84
CA SER A 130 5.68 -13.18 -8.37
C SER A 130 5.29 -11.89 -7.66
N THR A 131 4.08 -11.37 -7.93
CA THR A 131 3.56 -10.16 -7.28
C THR A 131 2.85 -10.45 -5.96
N LEU A 132 2.79 -11.73 -5.54
CA LEU A 132 2.20 -12.12 -4.27
C LEU A 132 2.98 -11.47 -3.12
N SER A 133 2.34 -10.53 -2.44
CA SER A 133 2.80 -9.98 -1.17
C SER A 133 2.05 -10.66 -0.03
N ALA A 134 2.79 -11.12 0.96
CA ALA A 134 2.30 -11.66 2.21
C ALA A 134 2.64 -10.69 3.33
N SER A 135 1.63 -10.32 4.10
CA SER A 135 1.77 -9.43 5.26
C SER A 135 1.26 -10.13 6.52
N PHE A 136 1.95 -9.88 7.63
CA PHE A 136 1.63 -10.36 8.96
C PHE A 136 1.72 -9.19 9.95
N GLY A 137 0.78 -9.12 10.87
CA GLY A 137 0.66 -8.05 11.85
C GLY A 137 0.25 -8.59 13.21
N THR A 138 0.80 -8.05 14.29
CA THR A 138 0.27 -8.21 15.65
C THR A 138 0.00 -6.85 16.26
N VAL A 139 -1.05 -6.73 17.07
CA VAL A 139 -1.39 -5.51 17.82
C VAL A 139 -1.95 -5.92 19.18
N GLN A 140 -1.61 -5.16 20.21
CA GLN A 140 -2.27 -5.26 21.52
C GLN A 140 -3.30 -4.16 21.67
N ASP A 141 -4.53 -4.55 21.95
CA ASP A 141 -5.65 -3.65 22.23
C ASP A 141 -5.55 -3.05 23.65
N SER A 142 -6.23 -1.94 23.90
CA SER A 142 -6.25 -1.22 25.19
C SER A 142 -6.73 -2.10 26.36
N ASN A 143 -7.52 -3.14 26.05
CA ASN A 143 -7.99 -4.15 27.01
C ASN A 143 -7.00 -5.33 27.22
N SER A 144 -5.74 -5.17 26.83
CA SER A 144 -4.70 -6.22 26.84
C SER A 144 -4.99 -7.44 25.95
N ASN A 145 -6.05 -7.39 25.14
CA ASN A 145 -6.36 -8.42 24.16
C ASN A 145 -5.35 -8.36 23.02
N GLN A 146 -4.66 -9.47 22.78
CA GLN A 146 -3.70 -9.55 21.71
C GLN A 146 -4.36 -10.05 20.43
N GLN A 147 -4.04 -9.39 19.33
CA GLN A 147 -4.64 -9.63 18.04
C GLN A 147 -3.54 -9.87 17.02
N MET A 148 -3.79 -10.77 16.09
CA MET A 148 -2.92 -11.01 14.96
C MET A 148 -3.72 -11.03 13.67
N ALA A 149 -3.11 -10.58 12.58
CA ALA A 149 -3.69 -10.65 11.26
C ALA A 149 -2.64 -11.07 10.25
N TRP A 150 -3.09 -11.78 9.23
CA TRP A 150 -2.32 -11.99 8.02
C TRP A 150 -3.13 -11.55 6.82
N ALA A 151 -2.46 -11.10 5.77
CA ALA A 151 -3.10 -10.79 4.51
C ALA A 151 -2.18 -11.12 3.33
N LEU A 152 -2.80 -11.59 2.25
CA LEU A 152 -2.18 -11.85 0.97
C LEU A 152 -2.71 -10.82 -0.02
N LYS A 153 -1.82 -10.23 -0.81
CA LYS A 153 -2.13 -9.32 -1.91
C LYS A 153 -1.54 -9.87 -3.19
N LEU A 154 -2.32 -9.88 -4.25
CA LEU A 154 -1.92 -10.35 -5.56
C LEU A 154 -2.32 -9.30 -6.62
N ASN A 155 -1.41 -9.01 -7.53
CA ASN A 155 -1.72 -8.17 -8.67
C ASN A 155 -2.10 -9.06 -9.87
N LEU A 156 -3.38 -9.03 -10.24
CA LEU A 156 -3.92 -9.86 -11.32
C LEU A 156 -3.56 -9.32 -12.70
N PHE A 157 -3.51 -8.00 -12.85
CA PHE A 157 -3.29 -7.36 -14.14
C PHE A 157 -2.46 -6.09 -14.00
N ARG A 158 -1.46 -5.94 -14.88
CA ARG A 158 -0.59 -4.76 -14.98
C ARG A 158 -0.40 -4.42 -16.44
N GLU A 159 -0.78 -3.22 -16.82
CA GLU A 159 -0.58 -2.74 -18.20
C GLU A 159 0.91 -2.58 -18.51
N LYS A 160 1.66 -1.98 -17.60
CA LYS A 160 3.08 -1.65 -17.78
C LYS A 160 3.93 -2.29 -16.70
N ASP A 161 4.60 -3.38 -17.08
CA ASP A 161 5.54 -4.08 -16.21
C ASP A 161 6.99 -3.69 -16.54
N PRO A 162 7.71 -2.97 -15.66
CA PRO A 162 9.07 -2.50 -15.92
C PRO A 162 10.03 -3.60 -16.32
N LEU A 163 9.91 -4.79 -15.72
CA LEU A 163 10.89 -5.86 -15.91
C LEU A 163 10.86 -6.52 -17.29
N LEU A 164 9.75 -6.35 -18.03
CA LEU A 164 9.60 -6.90 -19.38
C LEU A 164 10.24 -5.98 -20.44
N GLU A 165 10.49 -4.71 -20.10
CA GLU A 165 11.03 -3.71 -21.02
C GLU A 165 12.54 -3.91 -21.25
N ARG A 166 12.91 -4.63 -22.31
CA ARG A 166 14.32 -5.03 -22.54
C ARG A 166 15.25 -3.85 -22.79
N GLY A 167 14.77 -2.80 -23.47
CA GLY A 167 15.58 -1.67 -23.89
C GLY A 167 16.25 -0.94 -22.72
N MET A 168 15.57 -0.87 -21.57
CA MET A 168 16.06 -0.12 -20.40
C MET A 168 17.21 -0.83 -19.66
N TYR A 169 17.29 -2.15 -19.76
CA TYR A 169 18.30 -2.95 -19.05
C TYR A 169 19.44 -3.40 -19.94
N ALA A 170 19.39 -3.17 -21.26
CA ALA A 170 20.36 -3.71 -22.21
C ALA A 170 21.82 -3.35 -21.85
N ASN A 171 22.07 -2.09 -21.50
CA ASN A 171 23.42 -1.64 -21.11
C ASN A 171 23.86 -2.26 -19.78
N ALA A 172 22.99 -2.22 -18.76
CA ALA A 172 23.26 -2.80 -17.45
C ALA A 172 23.50 -4.32 -17.52
N GLU A 173 22.75 -5.03 -18.36
CA GLU A 173 22.92 -6.47 -18.58
C GLU A 173 24.21 -6.79 -19.34
N ARG A 174 24.61 -5.96 -20.30
CA ARG A 174 25.87 -6.14 -21.03
C ARG A 174 27.08 -5.95 -20.12
N GLU A 175 27.12 -4.82 -19.39
CA GLU A 175 28.20 -4.53 -18.43
C GLU A 175 28.33 -5.63 -17.36
N PHE A 176 27.20 -6.05 -16.78
CA PHE A 176 27.20 -7.12 -15.79
C PHE A 176 27.73 -8.43 -16.37
N LYS A 177 27.32 -8.82 -17.59
CA LYS A 177 27.80 -10.05 -18.22
C LYS A 177 29.29 -10.03 -18.49
N GLU A 178 29.83 -8.90 -18.94
CA GLU A 178 31.27 -8.74 -19.19
C GLU A 178 32.07 -8.83 -17.89
N GLN A 179 31.64 -8.12 -16.84
CA GLN A 179 32.32 -8.14 -15.53
C GLN A 179 32.22 -9.50 -14.84
N ALA A 180 31.02 -10.09 -14.82
CA ALA A 180 30.77 -11.39 -14.20
C ALA A 180 31.59 -12.49 -14.88
N LYS A 181 31.67 -12.50 -16.21
CA LYS A 181 32.44 -13.50 -16.96
C LYS A 181 33.92 -13.46 -16.60
N ASN A 182 34.52 -12.27 -16.55
CA ASN A 182 35.94 -12.12 -16.24
C ASN A 182 36.28 -12.63 -14.83
N ILE A 183 35.44 -12.34 -13.83
CA ILE A 183 35.65 -12.79 -12.45
C ILE A 183 35.35 -14.28 -12.30
N GLU A 184 34.32 -14.80 -12.98
CA GLU A 184 34.00 -16.23 -12.95
C GLU A 184 35.14 -17.07 -13.54
N GLU A 185 35.78 -16.59 -14.60
CA GLU A 185 36.98 -17.22 -15.18
C GLU A 185 38.14 -17.22 -14.17
N GLN A 186 38.42 -16.10 -13.49
CA GLN A 186 39.44 -16.02 -12.44
C GLN A 186 39.14 -16.97 -11.27
N ILE A 187 37.90 -17.01 -10.79
CA ILE A 187 37.46 -17.93 -9.73
C ILE A 187 37.70 -19.38 -10.16
N ARG A 188 37.37 -19.73 -11.40
CA ARG A 188 37.56 -21.08 -11.94
C ARG A 188 39.03 -21.46 -12.01
N GLU A 189 39.89 -20.57 -12.50
CA GLU A 189 41.34 -20.77 -12.58
C GLU A 189 41.96 -20.95 -11.19
N THR A 190 41.68 -20.04 -10.25
CA THR A 190 42.16 -20.12 -8.87
C THR A 190 41.67 -21.40 -8.17
N ALA A 191 40.41 -21.80 -8.41
CA ALA A 191 39.86 -23.03 -7.84
C ALA A 191 40.51 -24.31 -8.41
N ILE A 192 40.96 -24.30 -9.66
CA ILE A 192 41.74 -25.39 -10.24
C ILE A 192 43.14 -25.43 -9.63
N LEU A 193 43.83 -24.29 -9.54
CA LEU A 193 45.17 -24.18 -8.94
C LEU A 193 45.18 -24.65 -7.48
N LEU A 194 44.14 -24.32 -6.73
CA LEU A 194 43.96 -24.75 -5.34
C LEU A 194 43.84 -26.27 -5.19
N LYS A 195 43.27 -26.97 -6.18
CA LYS A 195 43.15 -28.44 -6.18
C LYS A 195 44.45 -29.13 -6.57
N THR A 196 45.28 -28.51 -7.40
CA THR A 196 46.55 -29.09 -7.88
C THR A 196 47.73 -28.80 -6.96
N THR A 197 47.67 -27.74 -6.15
CA THR A 197 48.74 -27.30 -5.26
C THR A 197 48.82 -28.16 -4.01
N ARG A 198 50.01 -28.67 -3.70
CA ARG A 198 50.29 -29.50 -2.51
C ARG A 198 50.97 -28.75 -1.37
N ASP A 199 51.57 -27.61 -1.67
CA ASP A 199 52.23 -26.77 -0.69
C ASP A 199 51.20 -25.99 0.15
N MET A 200 51.43 -25.92 1.47
CA MET A 200 50.46 -25.42 2.44
C MET A 200 50.40 -23.89 2.45
N GLU A 201 51.52 -23.21 2.26
CA GLU A 201 51.58 -21.73 2.27
C GLU A 201 50.89 -21.16 1.03
N THR A 202 51.26 -21.67 -0.15
CA THR A 202 50.61 -21.29 -1.43
C THR A 202 49.12 -21.64 -1.46
N LYS A 203 48.72 -22.76 -0.85
CA LYS A 203 47.30 -23.11 -0.70
C LYS A 203 46.53 -22.09 0.14
N ALA A 204 47.08 -21.65 1.28
CA ALA A 204 46.43 -20.64 2.12
C ALA A 204 46.28 -19.29 1.39
N GLN A 205 47.28 -18.89 0.60
CA GLN A 205 47.20 -17.68 -0.24
C GLN A 205 46.11 -17.80 -1.32
N LEU A 206 46.01 -18.95 -1.99
CA LEU A 206 44.96 -19.22 -2.98
C LEU A 206 43.55 -19.25 -2.36
N GLU A 207 43.41 -19.78 -1.14
CA GLU A 207 42.15 -19.75 -0.39
C GLU A 207 41.71 -18.31 -0.10
N GLN A 208 42.63 -17.45 0.34
CA GLN A 208 42.36 -16.03 0.56
C GLN A 208 41.97 -15.32 -0.75
N GLN A 209 42.74 -15.55 -1.82
CA GLN A 209 42.43 -14.97 -3.13
C GLN A 209 41.05 -15.40 -3.65
N LEU A 210 40.67 -16.67 -3.45
CA LEU A 210 39.36 -17.18 -3.82
C LEU A 210 38.24 -16.53 -3.00
N ALA A 211 38.47 -16.32 -1.70
CA ALA A 211 37.52 -15.61 -0.84
C ALA A 211 37.32 -14.15 -1.30
N ASP A 212 38.40 -13.45 -1.65
CA ASP A 212 38.35 -12.09 -2.16
C ASP A 212 37.62 -12.00 -3.50
N LEU A 213 37.88 -12.92 -4.42
CA LEU A 213 37.17 -12.98 -5.71
C LEU A 213 35.67 -13.26 -5.53
N ASN A 214 35.30 -14.16 -4.61
CA ASN A 214 33.90 -14.43 -4.29
C ASN A 214 33.20 -13.21 -3.65
N ALA A 215 33.91 -12.46 -2.81
CA ALA A 215 33.40 -11.21 -2.23
C ALA A 215 33.19 -10.14 -3.32
N GLN A 216 34.14 -9.99 -4.24
CA GLN A 216 34.02 -9.09 -5.39
C GLN A 216 32.84 -9.47 -6.30
N TYR A 217 32.68 -10.76 -6.60
CA TYR A 217 31.55 -11.25 -7.39
C TYR A 217 30.21 -10.93 -6.71
N THR A 218 30.09 -11.18 -5.41
CA THR A 218 28.89 -10.86 -4.62
C THR A 218 28.58 -9.36 -4.63
N ALA A 219 29.59 -8.51 -4.52
CA ALA A 219 29.44 -7.06 -4.57
C ALA A 219 28.89 -6.58 -5.94
N ILE A 220 29.34 -7.19 -7.04
CA ILE A 220 28.84 -6.90 -8.39
C ILE A 220 27.40 -7.35 -8.56
N GLU A 221 27.03 -8.54 -8.05
CA GLU A 221 25.64 -8.98 -8.05
C GLU A 221 24.72 -8.02 -7.30
N LEU A 222 25.15 -7.55 -6.13
CA LEU A 222 24.39 -6.58 -5.33
C LEU A 222 24.24 -5.24 -6.07
N SER A 223 25.34 -4.71 -6.61
CA SER A 223 25.32 -3.48 -7.41
C SER A 223 24.37 -3.59 -8.61
N GLN A 224 24.36 -4.74 -9.28
CA GLN A 224 23.46 -4.97 -10.41
C GLN A 224 21.98 -5.00 -9.97
N LYS A 225 21.67 -5.62 -8.83
CA LYS A 225 20.30 -5.60 -8.28
C LYS A 225 19.85 -4.18 -7.95
N ASP A 226 20.72 -3.35 -7.38
CA ASP A 226 20.41 -1.95 -7.07
C ASP A 226 20.20 -1.10 -8.33
N ARG A 227 20.99 -1.35 -9.38
CA ARG A 227 20.77 -0.73 -10.70
C ARG A 227 19.42 -1.10 -11.29
N ILE A 228 19.07 -2.39 -11.28
CA ILE A 228 17.76 -2.88 -11.74
C ILE A 228 16.62 -2.21 -10.96
N LYS A 229 16.77 -2.10 -9.63
CA LYS A 229 15.80 -1.44 -8.75
C LYS A 229 15.63 0.04 -9.10
N THR A 230 16.73 0.75 -9.34
CA THR A 230 16.72 2.17 -9.72
C THR A 230 16.02 2.40 -11.06
N ILE A 231 16.37 1.61 -12.09
CA ILE A 231 15.72 1.67 -13.42
C ILE A 231 14.22 1.38 -13.30
N THR A 232 13.86 0.34 -12.52
CA THR A 232 12.46 -0.02 -12.24
C THR A 232 11.70 1.15 -11.61
N GLN A 233 12.29 1.80 -10.58
CA GLN A 233 11.66 2.94 -9.91
C GLN A 233 11.48 4.13 -10.85
N GLN A 234 12.44 4.38 -11.75
CA GLN A 234 12.31 5.42 -12.75
C GLN A 234 11.15 5.12 -13.73
N TYR A 235 11.08 3.89 -14.25
CA TYR A 235 9.99 3.48 -15.13
C TYR A 235 8.61 3.63 -14.49
N VAL A 236 8.47 3.25 -13.22
CA VAL A 236 7.22 3.40 -12.46
C VAL A 236 6.86 4.87 -12.25
N LYS A 237 7.85 5.76 -12.05
CA LYS A 237 7.60 7.21 -11.94
C LYS A 237 7.10 7.80 -13.26
N GLU A 238 7.64 7.36 -14.39
CA GLU A 238 7.25 7.81 -15.73
C GLU A 238 5.87 7.26 -16.13
N ASN A 239 5.56 6.04 -15.69
CA ASN A 239 4.31 5.32 -15.99
C ASN A 239 3.41 5.21 -14.76
N TRP A 240 3.34 6.28 -13.96
CA TRP A 240 2.58 6.30 -12.70
C TRP A 240 1.07 6.08 -12.91
N ASN A 241 0.57 6.36 -14.12
CA ASN A 241 -0.81 6.20 -14.50
C ASN A 241 -1.10 4.86 -15.20
N ALA A 242 -0.23 3.85 -15.05
CA ALA A 242 -0.47 2.53 -15.63
C ALA A 242 -1.69 1.86 -15.00
N SER A 243 -2.52 1.23 -15.83
CA SER A 243 -3.71 0.51 -15.38
C SER A 243 -3.32 -0.77 -14.65
N PHE A 244 -4.01 -1.09 -13.56
CA PHE A 244 -3.79 -2.33 -12.81
C PHE A 244 -5.04 -2.85 -12.10
N ILE A 245 -5.04 -4.13 -11.75
CA ILE A 245 -6.06 -4.76 -10.89
C ILE A 245 -5.36 -5.55 -9.79
N ASP A 246 -5.63 -5.18 -8.54
CA ASP A 246 -5.14 -5.83 -7.33
C ASP A 246 -6.30 -6.50 -6.59
N ILE A 247 -6.03 -7.68 -6.03
CA ILE A 247 -6.91 -8.33 -5.04
C ILE A 247 -6.10 -8.56 -3.77
N ALA A 248 -6.71 -8.29 -2.62
CA ALA A 248 -6.18 -8.69 -1.34
C ALA A 248 -7.21 -9.46 -0.53
N PHE A 249 -6.73 -10.43 0.25
CA PHE A 249 -7.50 -11.20 1.21
C PHE A 249 -6.74 -11.20 2.54
N GLY A 250 -7.45 -11.02 3.65
CA GLY A 250 -6.82 -11.13 4.96
C GLY A 250 -7.75 -11.66 6.02
N LYS A 251 -7.16 -12.17 7.09
CA LYS A 251 -7.86 -12.77 8.21
C LYS A 251 -7.25 -12.32 9.53
N ARG A 252 -8.11 -12.04 10.50
CA ARG A 252 -7.77 -11.59 11.85
C ARG A 252 -8.14 -12.66 12.86
N TYR A 253 -7.31 -12.78 13.89
CA TYR A 253 -7.48 -13.66 15.02
C TYR A 253 -7.26 -12.88 16.31
N ASN A 254 -8.05 -13.21 17.33
CA ASN A 254 -7.77 -12.82 18.69
C ASN A 254 -7.10 -14.03 19.37
N TYR A 255 -6.11 -13.78 20.22
CA TYR A 255 -5.50 -14.83 21.02
C TYR A 255 -5.36 -14.37 22.47
N LEU A 256 -5.62 -15.31 23.38
CA LEU A 256 -5.59 -15.11 24.82
C LEU A 256 -4.43 -15.95 25.36
N GLY A 257 -3.42 -15.33 25.96
CA GLY A 257 -2.33 -16.03 26.64
C GLY A 257 -0.97 -15.34 26.51
N SER A 258 -0.19 -15.38 27.59
CA SER A 258 1.17 -14.83 27.70
C SER A 258 2.27 -15.81 27.26
N GLY A 259 1.94 -17.00 26.75
CA GLY A 259 2.91 -18.05 26.40
C GLY A 259 2.63 -18.79 25.09
N LEU A 260 3.70 -19.17 24.39
CA LEU A 260 3.68 -19.88 23.09
C LEU A 260 3.01 -21.27 23.13
N LYS A 261 2.92 -21.89 24.31
CA LYS A 261 2.37 -23.26 24.47
C LYS A 261 0.84 -23.32 24.58
N GLN A 262 0.16 -22.18 24.76
CA GLN A 262 -1.29 -22.15 24.98
C GLN A 262 -1.98 -21.06 24.14
N LEU A 263 -1.53 -20.90 22.89
CA LEU A 263 -2.13 -20.00 21.90
C LEU A 263 -3.49 -20.55 21.44
N GLN A 264 -4.55 -20.23 22.17
CA GLN A 264 -5.92 -20.45 21.68
C GLN A 264 -6.29 -19.33 20.72
N MET A 265 -6.21 -19.62 19.43
CA MET A 265 -6.54 -18.68 18.37
C MET A 265 -8.03 -18.72 18.07
N GLN A 266 -8.72 -17.60 18.26
CA GLN A 266 -10.11 -17.45 17.86
C GLN A 266 -10.23 -16.57 16.63
N GLY A 267 -10.93 -17.06 15.59
CA GLY A 267 -11.20 -16.30 14.37
C GLY A 267 -12.04 -15.05 14.65
N ALA A 268 -11.43 -13.88 14.51
CA ALA A 268 -12.04 -12.58 14.83
C ALA A 268 -12.58 -11.86 13.59
N GLY A 269 -12.15 -12.23 12.38
CA GLY A 269 -12.74 -11.70 11.16
C GLY A 269 -11.94 -11.95 9.90
N ALA A 270 -12.50 -11.56 8.76
CA ALA A 270 -11.85 -11.62 7.46
C ALA A 270 -12.22 -10.40 6.60
N GLY A 271 -11.34 -10.03 5.69
CA GLY A 271 -11.53 -8.94 4.75
C GLY A 271 -11.09 -9.31 3.35
N VAL A 272 -11.77 -8.75 2.35
CA VAL A 272 -11.43 -8.84 0.93
C VAL A 272 -11.40 -7.43 0.37
N TRP A 273 -10.38 -7.13 -0.41
CA TRP A 273 -10.24 -5.87 -1.14
C TRP A 273 -10.03 -6.18 -2.61
N VAL A 274 -10.70 -5.41 -3.46
CA VAL A 274 -10.45 -5.38 -4.89
C VAL A 274 -10.21 -3.93 -5.25
N ASN A 275 -9.11 -3.66 -5.94
CA ASN A 275 -8.74 -2.33 -6.41
C ASN A 275 -8.41 -2.40 -7.89
N GLY A 276 -9.06 -1.57 -8.69
CA GLY A 276 -8.80 -1.45 -10.11
C GLY A 276 -8.48 -0.01 -10.47
N SER A 277 -7.53 0.21 -11.36
CA SER A 277 -7.22 1.53 -11.88
C SER A 277 -7.07 1.51 -13.40
N ILE A 278 -7.44 2.62 -14.02
CA ILE A 278 -7.32 2.87 -15.45
C ILE A 278 -6.61 4.19 -15.70
N GLY A 279 -5.54 4.12 -16.48
CA GLY A 279 -4.84 5.28 -16.99
C GLY A 279 -5.62 5.95 -18.11
N ILE A 280 -5.85 7.26 -18.00
CA ILE A 280 -6.45 8.05 -19.08
C ILE A 280 -5.38 9.02 -19.61
N GLY A 281 -4.93 8.80 -20.84
CA GLY A 281 -3.87 9.60 -21.46
C GLY A 281 -2.52 9.49 -20.75
N LYS A 282 -1.80 10.61 -20.59
CA LYS A 282 -0.46 10.67 -19.95
C LYS A 282 -0.45 11.23 -18.53
N LYS A 283 -1.60 11.74 -18.07
CA LYS A 283 -1.67 12.57 -16.85
C LYS A 283 -2.84 12.24 -15.94
N MET A 284 -3.72 11.31 -16.30
CA MET A 284 -4.89 10.99 -15.48
C MET A 284 -4.88 9.52 -15.10
N LEU A 285 -5.38 9.25 -13.89
CA LEU A 285 -5.62 7.91 -13.38
C LEU A 285 -6.96 7.93 -12.65
N ALA A 286 -7.87 7.04 -13.04
CA ALA A 286 -9.10 6.77 -12.31
C ALA A 286 -8.99 5.41 -11.63
N SER A 287 -9.42 5.31 -10.38
CA SER A 287 -9.34 4.10 -9.59
C SER A 287 -10.64 3.85 -8.84
N VAL A 288 -10.96 2.59 -8.65
CA VAL A 288 -12.11 2.12 -7.88
C VAL A 288 -11.63 1.07 -6.89
N MET A 289 -12.05 1.20 -5.64
CA MET A 289 -11.83 0.21 -4.59
C MET A 289 -13.17 -0.31 -4.09
N VAL A 290 -13.26 -1.63 -3.94
CA VAL A 290 -14.31 -2.29 -3.17
C VAL A 290 -13.65 -3.07 -2.05
N LYS A 291 -14.14 -2.88 -0.83
CA LYS A 291 -13.70 -3.59 0.37
C LYS A 291 -14.91 -4.21 1.04
N TYR A 292 -14.79 -5.47 1.39
CA TYR A 292 -15.72 -6.17 2.25
C TYR A 292 -14.99 -6.63 3.50
N THR A 293 -15.54 -6.38 4.68
CA THR A 293 -14.95 -6.84 5.93
C THR A 293 -16.04 -7.41 6.82
N ARG A 294 -15.75 -8.57 7.41
CA ARG A 294 -16.61 -9.25 8.38
C ARG A 294 -15.82 -9.44 9.66
N LEU A 295 -16.27 -8.80 10.74
CA LEU A 295 -15.68 -8.90 12.07
C LEU A 295 -16.66 -9.60 13.01
N ASN A 296 -16.17 -10.60 13.74
CA ASN A 296 -16.88 -11.24 14.82
C ASN A 296 -16.51 -10.50 16.10
N ILE A 297 -17.44 -9.70 16.61
CA ILE A 297 -17.26 -8.95 17.85
C ILE A 297 -17.84 -9.80 18.97
N LYS A 298 -16.94 -10.34 19.80
CA LYS A 298 -17.33 -10.92 21.09
C LYS A 298 -17.56 -9.78 22.05
N MET A 299 -18.80 -9.58 22.45
CA MET A 299 -19.11 -8.61 23.49
C MET A 299 -18.60 -9.18 24.83
N PRO A 300 -17.91 -8.37 25.66
CA PRO A 300 -17.60 -8.81 27.02
C PRO A 300 -18.92 -9.09 27.76
N PRO A 301 -18.97 -10.09 28.65
CA PRO A 301 -20.15 -10.36 29.45
C PRO A 301 -20.49 -9.11 30.27
N VAL A 302 -21.73 -8.62 30.13
CA VAL A 302 -22.22 -7.52 30.95
C VAL A 302 -22.40 -8.07 32.37
N LEU A 303 -21.66 -7.53 33.32
CA LEU A 303 -21.85 -7.83 34.74
C LEU A 303 -23.08 -7.06 35.21
N GLN A 304 -24.18 -7.78 35.40
CA GLN A 304 -25.37 -7.26 36.05
C GLN A 304 -25.58 -8.11 37.30
N ASP A 305 -25.35 -7.49 38.46
CA ASP A 305 -25.49 -8.05 39.81
C ASP A 305 -25.19 -9.56 39.94
N THR A 306 -23.90 -9.89 40.09
CA THR A 306 -23.38 -11.23 40.44
C THR A 306 -23.64 -12.37 39.46
N ILE A 307 -24.34 -12.15 38.34
CA ILE A 307 -24.61 -13.17 37.32
C ILE A 307 -24.03 -12.70 35.99
N SER A 308 -23.06 -13.45 35.45
CA SER A 308 -22.52 -13.20 34.11
C SER A 308 -23.49 -13.77 33.08
N ILE A 309 -24.22 -12.88 32.39
CA ILE A 309 -25.08 -13.27 31.28
C ILE A 309 -24.23 -13.26 30.00
N ALA A 310 -24.10 -14.42 29.37
CA ALA A 310 -23.43 -14.53 28.07
C ALA A 310 -24.26 -13.79 27.01
N GLN A 311 -23.75 -12.65 26.54
CA GLN A 311 -24.34 -11.93 25.41
C GLN A 311 -24.02 -12.66 24.10
N PRO A 312 -24.98 -12.78 23.15
CA PRO A 312 -24.71 -13.43 21.87
C PRO A 312 -23.67 -12.67 21.06
N ASP A 313 -22.72 -13.40 20.48
CA ASP A 313 -21.70 -12.85 19.59
C ASP A 313 -22.34 -12.05 18.45
N SER A 314 -21.86 -10.83 18.21
CA SER A 314 -22.36 -9.97 17.14
C SER A 314 -21.41 -9.99 15.93
N VAL A 315 -21.96 -9.99 14.72
CA VAL A 315 -21.18 -9.98 13.48
C VAL A 315 -21.33 -8.62 12.81
N ALA A 316 -20.28 -7.81 12.89
CA ALA A 316 -20.21 -6.55 12.15
C ALA A 316 -19.78 -6.84 10.70
N LYS A 317 -20.60 -6.39 9.74
CA LYS A 317 -20.29 -6.41 8.32
C LYS A 317 -20.09 -4.97 7.86
N SER A 318 -19.01 -4.69 7.16
CA SER A 318 -18.78 -3.40 6.52
C SER A 318 -18.46 -3.59 5.04
N HIS A 319 -19.03 -2.70 4.23
CA HIS A 319 -18.80 -2.60 2.80
C HIS A 319 -18.28 -1.20 2.54
N LEU A 320 -17.12 -1.06 1.92
CA LEU A 320 -16.61 0.23 1.49
C LEU A 320 -16.46 0.21 -0.01
N ILE A 321 -17.06 1.19 -0.67
CA ILE A 321 -16.87 1.45 -2.10
C ILE A 321 -16.26 2.84 -2.21
N GLY A 322 -15.14 2.93 -2.91
CA GLY A 322 -14.39 4.15 -3.11
C GLY A 322 -14.06 4.38 -4.57
N PHE A 323 -14.10 5.64 -4.98
CA PHE A 323 -13.63 6.14 -6.26
C PHE A 323 -12.51 7.15 -6.01
N SER A 324 -11.45 7.10 -6.80
CA SER A 324 -10.34 8.04 -6.77
C SER A 324 -10.01 8.49 -8.17
N TRP A 325 -9.95 9.80 -8.39
CA TRP A 325 -9.50 10.41 -9.62
C TRP A 325 -8.23 11.19 -9.33
N ARG A 326 -7.19 10.98 -10.13
CA ARG A 326 -5.90 11.65 -10.00
C ARG A 326 -5.51 12.30 -11.31
N TYR A 327 -5.00 13.52 -11.23
CA TYR A 327 -4.45 14.27 -12.36
C TYR A 327 -3.09 14.84 -11.99
N GLY A 328 -2.06 14.49 -12.75
CA GLY A 328 -0.73 14.94 -12.39
C GLY A 328 0.42 14.54 -13.31
N ASN A 329 1.60 14.81 -12.79
CA ASN A 329 2.93 14.53 -13.28
C ASN A 329 3.84 14.38 -12.04
N PRO A 330 5.05 13.81 -12.15
CA PRO A 330 6.09 13.92 -11.10
C PRO A 330 6.25 15.27 -10.36
N ARG A 331 5.86 16.42 -10.95
CA ARG A 331 5.93 17.74 -10.28
C ARG A 331 4.67 18.16 -9.52
N TYR A 332 3.48 17.78 -9.98
CA TYR A 332 2.21 18.13 -9.35
C TYR A 332 1.25 16.96 -9.46
N ASN A 333 0.48 16.69 -8.42
CA ASN A 333 -0.44 15.56 -8.39
C ASN A 333 -1.70 15.96 -7.63
N PHE A 334 -2.81 16.17 -8.33
CA PHE A 334 -4.09 16.47 -7.71
C PHE A 334 -4.93 15.20 -7.63
N PHE A 335 -5.70 15.06 -6.58
CA PHE A 335 -6.61 13.94 -6.39
C PHE A 335 -7.98 14.39 -5.89
N LEU A 336 -8.99 13.62 -6.28
CA LEU A 336 -10.35 13.71 -5.80
C LEU A 336 -10.83 12.30 -5.48
N GLU A 337 -11.30 12.09 -4.27
CA GLU A 337 -11.67 10.80 -3.72
C GLU A 337 -13.08 10.89 -3.12
N ALA A 338 -13.87 9.85 -3.34
CA ALA A 338 -15.22 9.72 -2.81
C ALA A 338 -15.45 8.28 -2.36
N ALA A 339 -15.80 8.04 -1.10
CA ALA A 339 -16.17 6.72 -0.58
C ALA A 339 -17.47 6.75 0.20
N THR A 340 -18.07 5.56 0.32
CA THR A 340 -19.16 5.30 1.24
C THR A 340 -18.97 3.95 1.92
N ASP A 341 -19.39 3.88 3.19
CA ASP A 341 -19.40 2.65 3.98
C ASP A 341 -20.72 1.86 3.86
N SER A 342 -21.54 2.24 2.87
CA SER A 342 -22.83 1.60 2.61
C SER A 342 -22.76 0.63 1.43
N PRO A 343 -23.44 -0.53 1.52
CA PRO A 343 -23.59 -1.44 0.40
C PRO A 343 -24.34 -0.80 -0.79
N ASN A 344 -25.11 0.28 -0.56
CA ASN A 344 -25.97 0.89 -1.55
C ASN A 344 -25.60 2.37 -1.80
N MET A 345 -24.44 2.60 -2.44
CA MET A 345 -23.98 3.95 -2.82
C MET A 345 -25.03 4.77 -3.58
N PHE A 346 -25.86 4.13 -4.40
CA PHE A 346 -26.89 4.76 -5.21
C PHE A 346 -28.22 5.02 -4.50
N LEU A 347 -28.47 4.44 -3.32
CA LEU A 347 -29.75 4.57 -2.60
C LEU A 347 -29.73 5.62 -1.47
N GLY A 348 -28.65 6.39 -1.31
CA GLY A 348 -28.65 7.52 -0.36
C GLY A 348 -28.47 7.14 1.11
N LEU A 349 -28.16 5.88 1.43
CA LEU A 349 -28.08 5.39 2.80
C LEU A 349 -26.61 5.32 3.21
N GLY A 350 -26.19 6.02 4.26
CA GLY A 350 -24.84 5.93 4.86
C GLY A 350 -24.02 7.21 4.76
N ASP A 351 -22.83 7.18 5.38
CA ASP A 351 -21.91 8.31 5.37
C ASP A 351 -21.15 8.38 4.04
N TYR A 352 -20.92 9.61 3.58
CA TYR A 352 -20.17 9.91 2.37
C TYR A 352 -18.88 10.64 2.73
N ASN A 353 -17.76 10.04 2.37
CA ASN A 353 -16.42 10.58 2.59
C ASN A 353 -15.91 11.18 1.28
N PHE A 354 -15.71 12.49 1.25
CA PHE A 354 -15.08 13.20 0.14
C PHE A 354 -13.70 13.67 0.57
N ALA A 355 -12.71 13.54 -0.31
CA ALA A 355 -11.40 14.12 -0.10
C ALA A 355 -10.90 14.73 -1.41
N GLY A 356 -10.50 16.00 -1.40
CA GLY A 356 -9.90 16.67 -2.55
C GLY A 356 -8.58 17.29 -2.14
N GLY A 357 -7.52 17.09 -2.90
CA GLY A 357 -6.21 17.60 -2.53
C GLY A 357 -5.19 17.52 -3.65
N GLY A 358 -3.95 17.79 -3.28
CA GLY A 358 -2.83 17.54 -4.16
C GLY A 358 -1.48 17.80 -3.53
N ASP A 359 -0.47 17.37 -4.27
CA ASP A 359 0.92 17.50 -3.95
C ASP A 359 1.54 18.44 -5.00
N PHE A 360 2.27 19.45 -4.55
CA PHE A 360 2.97 20.39 -5.40
C PHE A 360 4.45 20.47 -5.02
N ARG A 361 5.33 20.10 -5.94
CA ARG A 361 6.79 20.19 -5.73
C ARG A 361 7.28 21.59 -6.11
N ILE A 362 7.71 22.34 -5.09
CA ILE A 362 8.30 23.68 -5.22
C ILE A 362 9.83 23.52 -5.30
N GLY A 363 10.39 23.76 -6.49
CA GLY A 363 11.82 23.56 -6.72
C GLY A 363 12.23 22.08 -6.64
N ARG A 364 13.41 21.82 -6.08
CA ARG A 364 13.97 20.44 -5.97
C ARG A 364 13.70 19.80 -4.60
N ASN A 365 13.58 20.60 -3.55
CA ASN A 365 13.67 20.12 -2.17
C ASN A 365 12.39 20.40 -1.36
N LEU A 366 11.39 21.09 -1.90
CA LEU A 366 10.16 21.38 -1.15
C LEU A 366 8.96 20.70 -1.81
N LEU A 367 8.10 20.13 -0.99
CA LEU A 367 6.89 19.45 -1.40
C LEU A 367 5.75 19.90 -0.48
N LEU A 368 4.76 20.56 -1.08
CA LEU A 368 3.55 21.01 -0.41
C LEU A 368 2.45 19.99 -0.67
N ASN A 369 1.96 19.34 0.37
CA ASN A 369 0.76 18.53 0.32
C ASN A 369 -0.39 19.32 0.93
N PHE A 370 -1.52 19.35 0.25
CA PHE A 370 -2.73 19.94 0.79
C PHE A 370 -3.91 19.02 0.48
N ALA A 371 -4.86 18.92 1.40
CA ALA A 371 -6.08 18.16 1.20
C ALA A 371 -7.21 18.75 2.05
N LEU A 372 -8.44 18.63 1.55
CA LEU A 372 -9.65 18.91 2.28
C LEU A 372 -10.43 17.61 2.36
N ARG A 373 -10.65 17.11 3.57
CA ARG A 373 -11.49 15.94 3.82
C ARG A 373 -12.82 16.39 4.38
N THR A 374 -13.89 15.80 3.90
CA THR A 374 -15.26 16.14 4.27
C THR A 374 -16.05 14.86 4.47
N VAL A 375 -16.69 14.75 5.63
CA VAL A 375 -17.63 13.67 5.92
C VAL A 375 -19.04 14.25 5.92
N LEU A 376 -19.89 13.72 5.08
CA LEU A 376 -21.31 14.04 5.02
C LEU A 376 -22.12 12.88 5.59
N ASN A 377 -23.14 13.19 6.37
CA ASN A 377 -24.11 12.19 6.81
C ASN A 377 -25.05 11.79 5.66
N ASP A 378 -25.89 10.78 5.91
CA ASP A 378 -27.02 10.34 5.06
C ASP A 378 -27.90 11.49 4.52
N LYS A 379 -28.04 12.59 5.27
CA LYS A 379 -28.80 13.79 4.90
C LYS A 379 -27.97 14.86 4.19
N PHE A 380 -26.79 14.54 3.68
CA PHE A 380 -25.81 15.47 3.10
C PHE A 380 -25.41 16.63 4.04
N ARG A 381 -25.56 16.43 5.35
CA ARG A 381 -25.12 17.42 6.35
C ARG A 381 -23.66 17.19 6.68
N PHE A 382 -22.89 18.28 6.73
CA PHE A 382 -21.50 18.24 7.16
C PHE A 382 -21.41 17.70 8.60
N LYS A 383 -20.75 16.54 8.76
CA LYS A 383 -20.32 16.04 10.05
C LYS A 383 -18.98 16.65 10.42
N THR A 384 -18.04 16.60 9.49
CA THR A 384 -16.65 16.97 9.74
C THR A 384 -16.02 17.55 8.48
N ILE A 385 -15.23 18.62 8.66
CA ILE A 385 -14.35 19.19 7.63
C ILE A 385 -12.95 19.27 8.22
N LEU A 386 -11.99 18.63 7.55
CA LEU A 386 -10.60 18.55 7.98
C LEU A 386 -9.69 19.08 6.88
N PRO A 387 -9.25 20.34 6.96
CA PRO A 387 -8.17 20.84 6.12
C PRO A 387 -6.84 20.26 6.60
N ILE A 388 -6.03 19.82 5.66
CA ILE A 388 -4.70 19.26 5.88
C ILE A 388 -3.75 20.05 4.98
N ALA A 389 -2.68 20.58 5.55
CA ALA A 389 -1.59 21.17 4.80
C ALA A 389 -0.27 20.75 5.45
N THR A 390 0.63 20.20 4.65
CA THR A 390 1.93 19.73 5.10
C THR A 390 3.00 20.22 4.14
N LEU A 391 4.04 20.84 4.68
CA LEU A 391 5.22 21.21 3.92
C LEU A 391 6.36 20.25 4.30
N ALA A 392 6.82 19.47 3.33
CA ALA A 392 7.92 18.54 3.50
C ALA A 392 9.18 19.08 2.81
N CYS A 393 10.29 19.08 3.53
CA CYS A 393 11.62 19.35 2.98
C CYS A 393 12.32 18.02 2.67
N LEU A 394 12.58 17.76 1.40
CA LEU A 394 13.38 16.64 0.93
C LEU A 394 14.85 17.05 1.07
N MET A 395 15.45 16.76 2.23
CA MET A 395 16.90 16.82 2.39
C MET A 395 17.54 15.68 1.61
N ARG A 396 18.73 15.95 1.07
CA ARG A 396 19.41 15.08 0.10
C ARG A 396 20.22 14.01 0.79
#